data_AF-A0A3B9R0C9-F1
#
_entry.id   AF-A0A3B9R0C9-F1
#
_cell.length_a   1.000
_cell.length_b   1.000
_cell.length_c   1.000
_cell.angle_alpha   90.00
_cell.angle_beta   90.00
_cell.angle_gamma   90.00
#
_symmetry.space_group_name_H-M   'P 1'
#
loop_
_entity.id
_entity.type
_entity.pdbx_description
1 polymer ?
#
loop_
_entity_poly.entity_id
_entity_poly.type
_entity_poly.pdbx_seq_one_letter_code
_entity_poly.pdbx_strand_id
1 'polypeptide(L)'
;MENVIELPVRTLPVRTLMGSGPSEIDPRVLQALAQPPIGHLDPAFVGLMDEVKDLLRYAFQTENRLTFPVSGPGSAGMETCFTNLVEAGDKVVIARNGVFGQRMAEMATRLGAEVVTIDDEWGQPVDPQKLEAALESNPDTKVVGFVHAETSTGALSDARLLAGIAQRYGCVTVVDTVTSLTGSPLYVDDWGLDAVYSGAQKCLSCVPGIAPVTISDRAL
;
A
#
# COMPACT_ATOMS: atom_id res chain seq x y z
N MET A 1 16.70 -40.17 20.35
CA MET A 1 15.54 -39.29 20.14
C MET A 1 15.15 -38.77 21.50
N GLU A 2 15.87 -37.78 22.02
CA GLU A 2 15.64 -37.27 23.38
C GLU A 2 16.01 -35.79 23.39
N ASN A 3 15.16 -34.99 24.03
CA ASN A 3 15.11 -33.53 24.10
C ASN A 3 14.20 -32.84 23.06
N VAL A 4 12.92 -33.21 23.04
CA VAL A 4 11.87 -32.26 22.60
C VAL A 4 11.60 -31.33 23.77
N ILE A 5 11.91 -30.05 23.62
CA ILE A 5 11.55 -29.02 24.61
C ILE A 5 10.05 -28.79 24.50
N GLU A 6 9.28 -29.22 25.50
CA GLU A 6 7.87 -28.84 25.61
C GLU A 6 7.77 -27.37 26.02
N LEU A 7 7.42 -26.51 25.07
CA LEU A 7 7.11 -25.11 25.35
C LEU A 7 5.62 -25.01 25.71
N PRO A 8 5.25 -24.36 26.83
CA PRO A 8 3.85 -24.18 27.17
C PRO A 8 3.16 -23.26 26.16
N VAL A 9 1.94 -23.63 25.76
CA VAL A 9 1.08 -22.74 24.96
C VAL A 9 0.74 -21.52 25.82
N ARG A 10 1.17 -20.34 25.38
CA ARG A 10 0.86 -19.08 26.06
C ARG A 10 -0.55 -18.64 25.69
N THR A 11 -1.42 -18.52 26.69
CA THR A 11 -2.70 -17.83 26.53
C THR A 11 -2.45 -16.33 26.53
N LEU A 12 -2.86 -15.65 25.46
CA LEU A 12 -2.81 -14.20 25.38
C LEU A 12 -4.12 -13.58 25.91
N PRO A 13 -4.07 -12.37 26.48
CA PRO A 13 -5.28 -11.68 26.87
C PRO A 13 -6.14 -11.30 25.67
N VAL A 14 -7.47 -11.46 25.78
CA VAL A 14 -8.43 -10.94 24.80
C VAL A 14 -8.53 -9.42 24.96
N ARG A 15 -8.47 -8.69 23.85
CA ARG A 15 -8.50 -7.22 23.78
C ARG A 15 -9.32 -6.78 22.59
N THR A 16 -10.16 -5.77 22.79
CA THR A 16 -10.78 -5.02 21.69
C THR A 16 -9.78 -4.02 21.12
N LEU A 17 -9.49 -4.11 19.82
CA LEU A 17 -8.46 -3.31 19.15
C LEU A 17 -9.11 -2.13 18.41
N MET A 18 -9.14 -0.96 19.06
CA MET A 18 -9.71 0.28 18.53
C MET A 18 -8.65 1.33 18.16
N GLY A 19 -7.38 0.92 18.12
CA GLY A 19 -6.27 1.76 17.68
C GLY A 19 -6.18 1.84 16.14
N SER A 20 -5.14 2.49 15.65
CA SER A 20 -4.90 2.63 14.20
C SER A 20 -4.48 1.32 13.52
N GLY A 21 -4.19 0.26 14.26
CA GLY A 21 -3.90 -1.08 13.76
C GLY A 21 -2.97 -1.88 14.68
N PRO A 22 -2.95 -3.22 14.57
CA PRO A 22 -3.83 -4.03 13.72
C PRO A 22 -5.29 -4.00 14.21
N SER A 23 -6.25 -4.27 13.32
CA SER A 23 -7.64 -4.49 13.70
C SER A 23 -7.83 -5.85 14.36
N GLU A 24 -8.99 -6.07 14.98
CA GLU A 24 -9.45 -7.44 15.24
C GLU A 24 -9.59 -8.20 13.91
N ILE A 25 -9.30 -9.50 13.95
CA ILE A 25 -9.32 -10.39 12.79
C ILE A 25 -10.67 -11.11 12.76
N ASP A 26 -11.31 -11.14 11.60
CA ASP A 26 -12.58 -11.87 11.41
C ASP A 26 -12.40 -13.35 11.82
N PRO A 27 -13.29 -13.94 12.65
CA PRO A 27 -13.19 -15.33 13.07
C PRO A 27 -13.02 -16.34 11.93
N ARG A 28 -13.57 -16.06 10.74
CA ARG A 28 -13.41 -16.91 9.54
C ARG A 28 -11.97 -16.91 9.04
N VAL A 29 -11.27 -15.79 9.14
CA VAL A 29 -9.84 -15.68 8.78
C VAL A 29 -8.99 -16.47 9.78
N LEU A 30 -9.30 -16.39 11.08
CA LEU A 30 -8.61 -17.20 12.10
C LEU A 30 -8.81 -18.70 11.87
N GLN A 31 -10.01 -19.13 11.47
CA GLN A 31 -10.28 -20.52 11.11
C GLN A 31 -9.52 -20.95 9.85
N ALA A 32 -9.40 -20.07 8.85
CA ALA A 32 -8.62 -20.35 7.64
C ALA A 32 -7.12 -20.51 7.95
N LEU A 33 -6.57 -19.69 8.85
CA LEU A 33 -5.16 -19.77 9.27
C LEU A 33 -4.81 -21.03 10.06
N ALA A 34 -5.80 -21.68 10.67
CA ALA A 34 -5.60 -22.92 11.41
C ALA A 34 -5.53 -24.17 10.51
N GLN A 35 -5.73 -24.02 9.20
CA GLN A 35 -5.67 -25.14 8.25
C GLN A 35 -4.21 -25.64 8.05
N PRO A 36 -4.00 -26.95 7.83
CA PRO A 36 -2.69 -27.47 7.48
C PRO A 36 -2.13 -26.84 6.19
N PRO A 37 -0.81 -26.66 6.08
CA PRO A 37 -0.21 -26.15 4.86
C PRO A 37 -0.31 -27.17 3.72
N ILE A 38 -0.40 -26.64 2.50
CA ILE A 38 -0.25 -27.40 1.24
C ILE A 38 1.04 -26.97 0.53
N GLY A 39 1.49 -27.75 -0.45
CA GLY A 39 2.67 -27.39 -1.24
C GLY A 39 2.46 -26.09 -2.03
N HIS A 40 3.48 -25.23 -2.11
CA HIS A 40 3.38 -23.93 -2.82
C HIS A 40 3.24 -24.04 -4.35
N LEU A 41 3.44 -25.23 -4.92
CA LEU A 41 3.16 -25.54 -6.33
C LEU A 41 2.00 -26.52 -6.49
N ASP A 42 1.29 -26.84 -5.40
CA ASP A 42 0.12 -27.69 -5.46
C ASP A 42 -0.97 -27.00 -6.31
N PRO A 43 -1.66 -27.71 -7.22
CA PRO A 43 -2.73 -27.12 -8.02
C PRO A 43 -3.81 -26.40 -7.19
N ALA A 44 -4.09 -26.88 -5.97
CA ALA A 44 -5.03 -26.20 -5.07
C ALA A 44 -4.49 -24.84 -4.58
N PHE A 45 -3.19 -24.73 -4.33
CA PHE A 45 -2.56 -23.46 -3.98
C PHE A 45 -2.56 -22.49 -5.16
N VAL A 46 -2.27 -22.97 -6.37
CA VAL A 46 -2.31 -22.14 -7.58
C VAL A 46 -3.72 -21.60 -7.82
N GLY A 47 -4.74 -22.44 -7.70
CA GLY A 47 -6.14 -22.02 -7.81
C GLY A 47 -6.54 -21.00 -6.75
N LEU A 48 -6.14 -21.21 -5.49
CA LEU A 48 -6.35 -20.24 -4.41
C LEU A 48 -5.68 -18.89 -4.72
N MET A 49 -4.46 -18.90 -5.27
CA MET A 49 -3.76 -17.67 -5.62
C MET A 49 -4.45 -16.90 -6.74
N ASP A 50 -4.97 -17.58 -7.75
CA ASP A 50 -5.77 -16.92 -8.80
C ASP A 50 -7.05 -16.29 -8.23
N GLU A 51 -7.76 -16.99 -7.34
CA GLU A 51 -8.92 -16.43 -6.63
C GLU A 51 -8.53 -15.21 -5.79
N VAL A 52 -7.41 -15.25 -5.06
CA VAL A 52 -6.92 -14.11 -4.29
C VAL A 52 -6.63 -12.92 -5.20
N LYS A 53 -6.03 -13.14 -6.38
CA LYS A 53 -5.76 -12.06 -7.34
C LYS A 53 -7.06 -11.43 -7.87
N ASP A 54 -8.09 -12.23 -8.16
CA ASP A 54 -9.42 -11.75 -8.56
C ASP A 54 -10.10 -10.93 -7.45
N LEU A 55 -10.07 -11.43 -6.21
CA LEU A 55 -10.64 -10.74 -5.05
C LEU A 55 -9.91 -9.44 -4.72
N LEU A 56 -8.59 -9.40 -4.91
CA LEU A 56 -7.81 -8.17 -4.77
C LEU A 56 -8.13 -7.16 -5.87
N ARG A 57 -8.29 -7.60 -7.13
CA ARG A 57 -8.78 -6.75 -8.22
C ARG A 57 -10.13 -6.13 -7.87
N TYR A 58 -11.05 -6.93 -7.35
CA TYR A 58 -12.32 -6.43 -6.82
C TYR A 58 -12.11 -5.42 -5.68
N ALA A 59 -11.28 -5.73 -4.67
CA ALA A 59 -11.07 -4.82 -3.53
C ALA A 59 -10.48 -3.46 -3.95
N PHE A 60 -9.59 -3.46 -4.95
CA PHE A 60 -9.01 -2.25 -5.52
C PHE A 60 -9.90 -1.57 -6.58
N GLN A 61 -10.94 -2.25 -7.07
CA GLN A 61 -11.74 -1.85 -8.22
C GLN A 61 -10.85 -1.57 -9.43
N THR A 62 -10.16 -2.62 -9.90
CA THR A 62 -9.21 -2.59 -11.01
C THR A 62 -9.22 -3.88 -11.82
N GLU A 63 -8.91 -3.77 -13.11
CA GLU A 63 -8.67 -4.88 -14.04
C GLU A 63 -7.17 -5.16 -14.26
N ASN A 64 -6.29 -4.50 -13.50
CA ASN A 64 -4.85 -4.70 -13.60
C ASN A 64 -4.47 -6.17 -13.44
N ARG A 65 -3.71 -6.70 -14.42
CA ARG A 65 -3.24 -8.08 -14.37
C ARG A 65 -2.24 -8.31 -13.23
N LEU A 66 -1.39 -7.33 -12.97
CA LEU A 66 -0.41 -7.36 -11.87
C LEU A 66 -1.06 -6.87 -10.57
N THR A 67 -2.00 -7.66 -10.06
CA THR A 67 -2.58 -7.49 -8.73
C THR A 67 -2.30 -8.75 -7.92
N PHE A 68 -1.57 -8.63 -6.81
CA PHE A 68 -1.10 -9.78 -6.04
C PHE A 68 -0.76 -9.43 -4.59
N PRO A 69 -0.74 -10.42 -3.68
CA PRO A 69 -0.25 -10.23 -2.32
C PRO A 69 1.28 -10.33 -2.27
N VAL A 70 1.93 -9.31 -1.73
CA VAL A 70 3.35 -9.34 -1.35
C VAL A 70 3.50 -9.97 0.04
N SER A 71 4.44 -10.90 0.18
CA SER A 71 4.79 -11.58 1.44
C SER A 71 5.57 -10.65 2.37
N GLY A 72 4.88 -9.70 2.99
CA GLY A 72 5.44 -8.76 3.95
C GLY A 72 4.42 -7.76 4.48
N PRO A 73 4.77 -6.94 5.48
CA PRO A 73 3.89 -5.88 5.97
C PRO A 73 3.62 -4.82 4.89
N GLY A 74 2.68 -3.91 5.11
CA GLY A 74 2.36 -2.83 4.14
C GLY A 74 3.59 -2.02 3.66
N SER A 75 4.63 -1.86 4.49
CA SER A 75 5.89 -1.23 4.08
C SER A 75 6.69 -2.03 3.05
N ALA A 76 6.53 -3.36 2.99
CA ALA A 76 7.07 -4.17 1.91
C ALA A 76 6.30 -3.94 0.60
N GLY A 77 5.00 -3.63 0.67
CA GLY A 77 4.23 -3.14 -0.48
C GLY A 77 4.77 -1.81 -1.00
N MET A 78 4.99 -0.84 -0.10
CA MET A 78 5.66 0.43 -0.42
C MET A 78 7.02 0.20 -1.10
N GLU A 79 7.88 -0.60 -0.48
CA GLU A 79 9.20 -0.93 -1.02
C GLU A 79 9.10 -1.60 -2.40
N THR A 80 8.17 -2.54 -2.58
CA THR A 80 7.92 -3.19 -3.88
C THR A 80 7.59 -2.16 -4.96
N CYS A 81 6.72 -1.19 -4.67
CA CYS A 81 6.39 -0.14 -5.64
C CYS A 81 7.61 0.74 -5.96
N PHE A 82 8.29 1.28 -4.94
CA PHE A 82 9.41 2.21 -5.17
C PHE A 82 10.60 1.53 -5.85
N THR A 83 11.01 0.34 -5.38
CA THR A 83 12.19 -0.37 -5.92
C THR A 83 12.06 -0.79 -7.38
N ASN A 84 10.84 -0.92 -7.89
CA ASN A 84 10.59 -1.30 -9.29
C ASN A 84 10.29 -0.11 -10.20
N LEU A 85 9.99 1.08 -9.65
CA LEU A 85 9.57 2.26 -10.43
C LEU A 85 10.57 3.41 -10.40
N VAL A 86 11.58 3.34 -9.53
CA VAL A 86 12.53 4.43 -9.31
C VAL A 86 13.95 3.94 -9.54
N GLU A 87 14.65 4.61 -10.46
CA GLU A 87 16.09 4.44 -10.67
C GLU A 87 16.87 5.56 -9.97
N ALA A 88 18.17 5.34 -9.76
CA ALA A 88 19.04 6.38 -9.19
C ALA A 88 19.12 7.59 -10.13
N GLY A 89 18.94 8.79 -9.57
CA GLY A 89 18.86 10.05 -10.31
C GLY A 89 17.46 10.41 -10.79
N ASP A 90 16.47 9.52 -10.66
CA ASP A 90 15.09 9.85 -10.99
C ASP A 90 14.54 10.91 -10.04
N LYS A 91 13.80 11.87 -10.61
CA LYS A 91 13.12 12.88 -9.81
C LYS A 91 11.76 12.39 -9.33
N VAL A 92 11.57 12.45 -8.02
CA VAL A 92 10.37 11.93 -7.34
C VAL A 92 9.79 13.01 -6.45
N VAL A 93 8.52 13.35 -6.68
CA VAL A 93 7.77 14.27 -5.82
C VAL A 93 6.98 13.48 -4.78
N ILE A 94 7.18 13.75 -3.50
CA ILE A 94 6.46 13.09 -2.40
C ILE A 94 5.65 14.12 -1.61
N ALA A 95 4.33 13.90 -1.53
CA ALA A 95 3.45 14.68 -0.67
C ALA A 95 3.48 14.16 0.77
N ARG A 96 3.81 15.03 1.73
CA ARG A 96 3.96 14.72 3.15
C ARG A 96 2.95 15.52 3.97
N ASN A 97 1.95 14.82 4.50
CA ASN A 97 1.01 15.34 5.49
C ASN A 97 0.99 14.49 6.79
N GLY A 98 2.03 13.67 7.00
CA GLY A 98 2.17 12.78 8.14
C GLY A 98 3.38 11.84 8.05
N VAL A 99 3.38 10.80 8.88
CA VAL A 99 4.50 9.86 9.04
C VAL A 99 4.71 8.99 7.80
N PHE A 100 3.66 8.59 7.10
CA PHE A 100 3.81 7.63 5.99
C PHE A 100 4.34 8.29 4.72
N GLY A 101 3.97 9.55 4.44
CA GLY A 101 4.62 10.34 3.39
C GLY A 101 6.13 10.52 3.64
N GLN A 102 6.54 10.74 4.89
CA GLN A 102 7.96 10.80 5.24
C GLN A 102 8.69 9.47 4.94
N ARG A 103 8.06 8.32 5.21
CA ARG A 103 8.64 7.01 4.90
C ARG A 103 8.82 6.77 3.40
N MET A 104 7.89 7.26 2.57
CA MET A 104 8.05 7.22 1.11
C MET A 104 9.26 8.03 0.66
N ALA A 105 9.42 9.25 1.18
CA ALA A 105 10.56 10.10 0.85
C ALA A 105 11.90 9.45 1.25
N GLU A 106 11.95 8.81 2.43
CA GLU A 106 13.12 8.05 2.87
C GLU A 106 13.41 6.85 1.96
N MET A 107 12.38 6.14 1.50
CA MET A 107 12.54 5.03 0.56
C MET A 107 13.10 5.49 -0.77
N ALA A 108 12.50 6.51 -1.40
CA ALA A 108 12.98 7.07 -2.66
C ALA A 108 14.43 7.59 -2.53
N THR A 109 14.75 8.28 -1.43
CA THR A 109 16.12 8.76 -1.17
C THR A 109 17.12 7.60 -1.10
N ARG A 110 16.76 6.48 -0.46
CA ARG A 110 17.64 5.28 -0.36
C ARG A 110 17.89 4.62 -1.71
N LEU A 111 16.99 4.78 -2.67
CA LEU A 111 17.16 4.31 -4.05
C LEU A 111 18.02 5.27 -4.90
N GLY A 112 18.44 6.41 -4.33
CA GLY A 112 19.26 7.40 -5.03
C GLY A 112 18.45 8.39 -5.86
N ALA A 113 17.14 8.49 -5.64
CA ALA A 113 16.28 9.47 -6.31
C ALA A 113 16.60 10.92 -5.89
N GLU A 114 16.34 11.86 -6.78
CA GLU A 114 16.24 13.28 -6.47
C GLU A 114 14.84 13.56 -5.89
N VAL A 115 14.73 13.52 -4.55
CA VAL A 115 13.44 13.66 -3.88
C VAL A 115 13.07 15.13 -3.66
N VAL A 116 11.92 15.53 -4.18
CA VAL A 116 11.26 16.81 -3.90
C VAL A 116 10.08 16.54 -2.98
N THR A 117 10.03 17.19 -1.82
CA THR A 117 8.92 17.01 -0.88
C THR A 117 7.97 18.19 -0.91
N ILE A 118 6.68 17.89 -0.84
CA ILE A 118 5.63 18.88 -0.59
C ILE A 118 5.16 18.68 0.83
N ASP A 119 5.22 19.73 1.64
CA ASP A 119 4.84 19.68 3.04
C ASP A 119 3.50 20.37 3.29
N ASP A 120 2.60 19.61 3.90
CA ASP A 120 1.31 20.07 4.38
C ASP A 120 1.22 19.99 5.91
N GLU A 121 0.35 20.81 6.47
CA GLU A 121 0.09 20.80 7.90
C GLU A 121 -0.48 19.44 8.33
N TRP A 122 0.03 18.89 9.43
CA TRP A 122 -0.44 17.61 9.94
C TRP A 122 -1.92 17.70 10.32
N GLY A 123 -2.70 16.75 9.80
CA GLY A 123 -4.17 16.73 9.97
C GLY A 123 -4.91 17.31 8.77
N GLN A 124 -4.22 17.95 7.83
CA GLN A 124 -4.79 18.37 6.56
C GLN A 124 -4.54 17.33 5.46
N PRO A 125 -5.46 17.21 4.49
CA PRO A 125 -5.18 16.46 3.26
C PRO A 125 -4.05 17.13 2.47
N VAL A 126 -3.44 16.37 1.55
CA VAL A 126 -2.47 16.94 0.62
C VAL A 126 -3.11 18.07 -0.19
N ASP A 127 -2.44 19.21 -0.29
CA ASP A 127 -2.90 20.36 -1.08
C ASP A 127 -2.63 20.12 -2.59
N PRO A 128 -3.68 19.99 -3.42
CA PRO A 128 -3.51 19.78 -4.86
C PRO A 128 -2.77 20.92 -5.57
N GLN A 129 -2.91 22.16 -5.09
CA GLN A 129 -2.25 23.31 -5.71
C GLN A 129 -0.74 23.28 -5.47
N LYS A 130 -0.31 22.83 -4.29
CA LYS A 130 1.12 22.63 -4.01
C LYS A 130 1.71 21.51 -4.85
N LEU A 131 0.94 20.43 -5.10
CA LEU A 131 1.35 19.38 -6.02
C LEU A 131 1.55 19.91 -7.43
N GLU A 132 0.59 20.66 -7.96
CA GLU A 132 0.70 21.24 -9.28
C GLU A 132 1.91 22.19 -9.39
N ALA A 133 2.08 23.12 -8.44
CA ALA A 133 3.22 24.04 -8.43
C ALA A 133 4.58 23.34 -8.33
N ALA A 134 4.66 22.24 -7.57
CA ALA A 134 5.87 21.44 -7.47
C ALA A 134 6.22 20.75 -8.80
N LEU A 135 5.22 20.24 -9.52
CA LEU A 135 5.40 19.60 -10.83
C LEU A 135 5.74 20.63 -11.92
N GLU A 136 5.16 21.83 -11.90
CA GLU A 136 5.54 22.94 -12.78
C GLU A 136 7.02 23.32 -12.61
N SER A 137 7.48 23.32 -11.36
CA SER A 137 8.88 23.64 -11.01
C SER A 137 9.84 22.48 -11.30
N ASN A 138 9.32 21.27 -11.51
CA ASN A 138 10.09 20.04 -11.68
C ASN A 138 9.51 19.20 -12.85
N PRO A 139 9.55 19.72 -14.09
CA PRO A 139 8.88 19.11 -15.25
C PRO A 139 9.46 17.75 -15.67
N ASP A 140 10.61 17.37 -15.13
CA ASP A 140 11.31 16.09 -15.30
C ASP A 140 10.94 15.04 -14.24
N THR A 141 9.95 15.32 -13.39
CA THR A 141 9.45 14.38 -12.37
C THR A 141 8.87 13.13 -13.01
N LYS A 142 9.35 11.96 -12.60
CA LYS A 142 8.86 10.66 -13.07
C LYS A 142 7.76 10.09 -12.19
N VAL A 143 7.91 10.23 -10.86
CA VAL A 143 7.03 9.60 -9.88
C VAL A 143 6.45 10.62 -8.91
N VAL A 144 5.15 10.50 -8.63
CA VAL A 144 4.46 11.21 -7.55
C VAL A 144 3.99 10.21 -6.50
N GLY A 145 4.47 10.35 -5.26
CA GLY A 145 4.06 9.53 -4.13
C GLY A 145 3.15 10.30 -3.15
N PHE A 146 2.04 9.69 -2.73
CA PHE A 146 1.16 10.27 -1.71
C PHE A 146 0.37 9.22 -0.93
N VAL A 147 -0.11 9.62 0.25
CA VAL A 147 -0.91 8.77 1.13
C VAL A 147 -2.38 9.12 0.99
N HIS A 148 -3.21 8.11 0.68
CA HIS A 148 -4.66 8.31 0.54
C HIS A 148 -5.31 8.57 1.90
N ALA A 149 -5.09 7.70 2.89
CA ALA A 149 -5.54 7.90 4.28
C ALA A 149 -4.35 7.93 5.23
N GLU A 150 -3.91 9.14 5.58
CA GLU A 150 -2.73 9.38 6.41
C GLU A 150 -3.05 9.06 7.87
N THR A 151 -2.67 7.84 8.26
CA THR A 151 -3.12 7.25 9.51
C THR A 151 -2.55 7.95 10.74
N SER A 152 -1.39 8.60 10.63
CA SER A 152 -0.82 9.32 11.79
C SER A 152 -1.58 10.60 12.13
N THR A 153 -2.37 11.12 11.19
CA THR A 153 -3.07 12.40 11.34
C THR A 153 -4.59 12.29 11.19
N GLY A 154 -5.09 11.20 10.59
CA GLY A 154 -6.50 11.01 10.29
C GLY A 154 -6.96 11.73 9.02
N ALA A 155 -6.04 12.33 8.25
CA ALA A 155 -6.37 13.03 7.02
C ALA A 155 -6.68 12.05 5.86
N LEU A 156 -7.65 12.42 5.02
CA LEU A 156 -8.00 11.71 3.80
C LEU A 156 -7.76 12.62 2.59
N SER A 157 -6.75 12.31 1.78
CA SER A 157 -6.36 13.07 0.59
C SER A 157 -7.24 12.70 -0.61
N ASP A 158 -7.50 13.64 -1.52
CA ASP A 158 -8.27 13.37 -2.74
C ASP A 158 -7.41 12.66 -3.79
N ALA A 159 -7.33 11.33 -3.69
CA ALA A 159 -6.49 10.50 -4.56
C ALA A 159 -6.83 10.66 -6.05
N ARG A 160 -8.11 10.87 -6.39
CA ARG A 160 -8.55 11.07 -7.78
C ARG A 160 -7.99 12.37 -8.34
N LEU A 161 -8.09 13.46 -7.58
CA LEU A 161 -7.59 14.75 -8.01
C LEU A 161 -6.06 14.75 -8.13
N LEU A 162 -5.36 14.19 -7.14
CA LEU A 162 -3.89 14.13 -7.14
C LEU A 162 -3.34 13.29 -8.29
N ALA A 163 -3.96 12.14 -8.58
CA ALA A 163 -3.58 11.32 -9.73
C ALA A 163 -3.88 12.02 -11.07
N GLY A 164 -5.03 12.70 -11.17
CA GLY A 164 -5.35 13.52 -12.34
C GLY A 164 -4.37 14.67 -12.58
N ILE A 165 -3.78 15.24 -11.51
CA ILE A 165 -2.68 16.21 -11.62
C ILE A 165 -1.43 15.51 -12.13
N ALA A 166 -0.95 14.46 -11.45
CA ALA A 166 0.25 13.72 -11.84
C ALA A 166 0.22 13.27 -13.31
N GLN A 167 -0.93 12.77 -13.78
CA GLN A 167 -1.11 12.34 -15.16
C GLN A 167 -0.95 13.46 -16.19
N ARG A 168 -1.40 14.70 -15.90
CA ARG A 168 -1.21 15.85 -16.81
C ARG A 168 0.27 16.18 -17.03
N TYR A 169 1.11 15.86 -16.06
CA TYR A 169 2.56 16.03 -16.12
C TYR A 169 3.29 14.75 -16.57
N GLY A 170 2.56 13.69 -16.94
CA GLY A 170 3.15 12.43 -17.40
C GLY A 170 3.81 11.60 -16.30
N CYS A 171 3.53 11.90 -15.02
CA CYS A 171 4.10 11.17 -13.89
C CYS A 171 3.31 9.89 -13.59
N VAL A 172 4.02 8.87 -13.12
CA VAL A 172 3.46 7.65 -12.52
C VAL A 172 3.17 7.90 -11.03
N THR A 173 2.06 7.37 -10.52
CA THR A 173 1.66 7.53 -9.11
C THR A 173 2.03 6.31 -8.26
N VAL A 174 2.53 6.56 -7.05
CA VAL A 174 2.67 5.55 -5.98
C VAL A 174 1.76 5.94 -4.83
N VAL A 175 0.75 5.12 -4.53
CA VAL A 175 -0.34 5.48 -3.62
C VAL A 175 -0.42 4.52 -2.44
N ASP A 176 -0.28 5.05 -1.23
CA ASP A 176 -0.52 4.30 0.01
C ASP A 176 -2.02 4.25 0.32
N THR A 177 -2.55 3.04 0.36
CA THR A 177 -3.94 2.75 0.74
C THR A 177 -4.02 1.77 1.91
N VAL A 178 -2.99 1.69 2.76
CA VAL A 178 -2.88 0.73 3.87
C VAL A 178 -4.09 0.80 4.80
N THR A 179 -4.58 2.01 5.10
CA THR A 179 -5.72 2.19 6.00
C THR A 179 -7.02 2.50 5.25
N SER A 180 -6.98 2.84 3.95
CA SER A 180 -8.18 3.20 3.18
C SER A 180 -8.75 2.08 2.32
N LEU A 181 -7.96 1.10 1.87
CA LEU A 181 -8.47 -0.01 1.06
C LEU A 181 -9.63 -0.70 1.80
N THR A 182 -10.79 -0.84 1.14
CA THR A 182 -12.08 -1.31 1.69
C THR A 182 -12.68 -0.52 2.86
N GLY A 183 -11.99 0.50 3.38
CA GLY A 183 -12.47 1.38 4.47
C GLY A 183 -12.93 2.76 3.99
N SER A 184 -12.49 3.19 2.82
CA SER A 184 -12.89 4.42 2.14
C SER A 184 -13.05 4.13 0.64
N PRO A 185 -13.85 4.91 -0.10
CA PRO A 185 -13.97 4.73 -1.55
C PRO A 185 -12.60 4.75 -2.22
N LEU A 186 -12.33 3.78 -3.09
CA LEU A 186 -11.09 3.66 -3.85
C LEU A 186 -11.43 2.97 -5.16
N TYR A 187 -11.20 3.68 -6.28
CA TYR A 187 -11.47 3.16 -7.62
C TYR A 187 -10.21 3.30 -8.47
N VAL A 188 -9.32 2.30 -8.40
CA VAL A 188 -7.95 2.40 -8.95
C VAL A 188 -7.95 2.74 -10.44
N ASP A 189 -8.73 2.02 -11.25
CA ASP A 189 -8.77 2.26 -12.70
C ASP A 189 -9.47 3.57 -13.05
N ASP A 190 -10.64 3.81 -12.45
CA ASP A 190 -11.45 5.02 -12.70
C ASP A 190 -10.70 6.32 -12.32
N TRP A 191 -9.80 6.23 -11.34
CA TRP A 191 -8.99 7.37 -10.88
C TRP A 191 -7.63 7.45 -11.57
N GLY A 192 -7.27 6.44 -12.39
CA GLY A 192 -6.00 6.39 -13.11
C GLY A 192 -4.78 6.25 -12.19
N LEU A 193 -4.93 5.53 -11.08
CA LEU A 193 -3.82 5.23 -10.15
C LEU A 193 -2.92 4.14 -10.73
N ASP A 194 -1.61 4.26 -10.54
CA ASP A 194 -0.65 3.36 -11.18
C ASP A 194 -0.17 2.23 -10.29
N ALA A 195 0.55 2.58 -9.22
CA ALA A 195 1.09 1.63 -8.28
C ALA A 195 0.47 1.86 -6.91
N VAL A 196 -0.43 0.96 -6.53
CA VAL A 196 -1.22 1.10 -5.30
C VAL A 196 -0.92 -0.07 -4.39
N TYR A 197 -0.60 0.23 -3.13
CA TYR A 197 -0.33 -0.80 -2.12
C TYR A 197 -1.18 -0.60 -0.88
N SER A 198 -1.37 -1.67 -0.12
CA SER A 198 -2.11 -1.66 1.14
C SER A 198 -1.50 -2.61 2.19
N GLY A 199 -2.22 -2.84 3.30
CA GLY A 199 -1.86 -3.78 4.35
C GLY A 199 -3.08 -4.56 4.83
N ALA A 200 -2.94 -5.88 4.95
CA ALA A 200 -4.03 -6.79 5.29
C ALA A 200 -4.64 -6.56 6.69
N GLN A 201 -3.88 -5.95 7.61
CA GLN A 201 -4.24 -5.80 9.03
C GLN A 201 -5.05 -4.55 9.41
N LYS A 202 -5.62 -3.85 8.42
CA LYS A 202 -6.48 -2.67 8.64
C LYS A 202 -7.92 -3.02 8.30
N CYS A 203 -8.53 -2.35 7.32
CA CYS A 203 -9.94 -2.53 6.96
C CYS A 203 -10.24 -3.87 6.29
N LEU A 204 -9.22 -4.62 5.85
CA LEU A 204 -9.35 -6.00 5.39
C LEU A 204 -9.54 -7.02 6.52
N SER A 205 -9.34 -6.63 7.79
CA SER A 205 -9.54 -7.49 8.97
C SER A 205 -8.80 -8.85 8.88
N CYS A 206 -7.61 -8.84 8.29
CA CYS A 206 -6.76 -10.00 8.09
C CYS A 206 -5.46 -9.88 8.91
N VAL A 207 -4.62 -10.92 8.90
CA VAL A 207 -3.36 -10.92 9.66
C VAL A 207 -2.34 -9.93 9.12
N PRO A 208 -1.51 -9.32 10.00
CA PRO A 208 -0.34 -8.57 9.54
C PRO A 208 0.67 -9.51 8.86
N GLY A 209 1.43 -8.95 7.91
CA GLY A 209 2.47 -9.68 7.18
C GLY A 209 2.13 -10.00 5.73
N ILE A 210 1.02 -9.48 5.21
CA ILE A 210 0.66 -9.52 3.79
C ILE A 210 0.31 -8.10 3.31
N ALA A 211 0.87 -7.70 2.16
CA ALA A 211 0.63 -6.40 1.54
C ALA A 211 0.02 -6.58 0.15
N PRO A 212 -1.28 -6.27 -0.04
CA PRO A 212 -1.88 -6.20 -1.37
C PRO A 212 -1.21 -5.13 -2.22
N VAL A 213 -0.88 -5.45 -3.47
CA VAL A 213 -0.33 -4.51 -4.45
C VAL A 213 -1.07 -4.68 -5.78
N THR A 214 -1.32 -3.57 -6.48
CA THR A 214 -1.77 -3.54 -7.87
C THR A 214 -0.94 -2.54 -8.67
N ILE A 215 -0.53 -2.93 -9.88
CA ILE A 215 0.32 -2.13 -10.79
C ILE A 215 -0.37 -2.02 -12.16
N SER A 216 -0.51 -0.80 -12.67
CA SER A 216 -1.06 -0.50 -13.99
C SER A 216 -0.07 -0.80 -15.11
N ASP A 217 -0.57 -1.02 -16.33
CA ASP A 217 0.29 -1.17 -17.52
C ASP A 217 1.14 0.08 -17.81
N ARG A 218 0.72 1.27 -17.35
CA ARG A 218 1.49 2.53 -17.50
C ARG A 218 2.74 2.55 -16.62
N ALA A 219 2.74 1.80 -15.52
CA ALA A 219 3.86 1.69 -14.58
C ALA A 219 4.84 0.56 -14.92
N LEU A 220 4.66 -0.15 -16.04
CA LEU A 220 5.54 -1.23 -16.51
C LEU A 220 6.39 -0.77 -17.69
#